data_AF-A0A4V6D1I8-F1
#
_entry.id   AF-A0A4V6D1I8-F1
#
_cell.length_a   1.000
_cell.length_b   1.000
_cell.length_c   1.000
_cell.angle_alpha   90.00
_cell.angle_beta   90.00
_cell.angle_gamma   90.00
#
_symmetry.space_group_name_H-M   'P 1'
#
loop_
_entity.id
_entity.type
_entity.pdbx_description
1 polymer ?
#
loop_
_entity_poly.entity_id
_entity_poly.type
_entity_poly.pdbx_seq_one_letter_code
_entity_poly.pdbx_strand_id
1 'polypeptide(L)'
;MDRAPAEAAELLHGGAAGQDHGRPRGGVPVYVMLPLDTVGPGGQLSRQRAVAASLMALRGAGVEGVMVDVWWGVVEREGPGRYDWEAYAELVRMVERAGLRLQAVMSFHQCGGNVGDTCNIPLPPWVLEEMSSNPDIVYTDRSGRRNPEYISLGCDTLPVLKGRTPIQVYADYMRSFHDRFRDYLGNVIAEIQVGMGPCGELRYPSYPEANGTWRFPGIGEFQCYDKYMRASLEAAAVAAGHEEWGRGGPHDAGDYKQMPEETGFFRRDGTWSTEYGQFFLEWYSGMLLEHGDRVLAAADAVFGGTGATLSAKVAGIHWHYGTRSHAAELTAGYYNTRHRDGYAPIARMLAKRGAVLNFTCMEMKDEQQPQHASCSPEQLVQQVKAAASAAGVELAGENALERYDEAAFSQVVSTARGAGLAAFTYLRMNKALFDGDNWREFVSFVRAMADGGARPALPRCDTGHSDLYVGFLDAAKERKAPEAEGAATAVAL
;
A
#
# COMPACT_ATOMS: atom_id res chain seq x y z
N MET A 1 29.07 47.35 57.39
CA MET A 1 27.83 47.04 56.65
C MET A 1 28.12 47.34 55.20
N ASP A 2 28.72 46.35 54.55
CA ASP A 2 29.31 46.41 53.23
C ASP A 2 28.26 46.33 52.12
N ARG A 3 28.47 47.10 51.05
CA ARG A 3 27.90 46.81 49.72
C ARG A 3 28.98 47.03 48.68
N ALA A 4 29.58 45.92 48.23
CA ALA A 4 30.34 45.84 47.00
C ALA A 4 29.39 45.73 45.79
N PRO A 5 29.77 46.23 44.60
CA PRO A 5 29.03 46.05 43.37
C PRO A 5 29.25 44.64 42.79
N ALA A 6 28.22 44.12 42.11
CA ALA A 6 28.23 42.79 41.52
C ALA A 6 29.04 42.75 40.21
N GLU A 7 30.15 42.00 40.22
CA GLU A 7 30.65 41.30 39.05
C GLU A 7 30.07 39.88 39.08
N ALA A 8 29.37 39.48 38.01
CA ALA A 8 28.95 38.11 37.79
C ALA A 8 29.53 37.63 36.46
N ALA A 9 30.34 36.59 36.60
CA ALA A 9 31.15 35.94 35.59
C ALA A 9 30.32 35.21 34.52
N GLU A 10 30.98 34.98 33.38
CA GLU A 10 30.56 34.07 32.30
C GLU A 10 30.06 32.73 32.85
N LEU A 11 28.82 32.37 32.52
CA LEU A 11 28.30 31.02 32.64
C LEU A 11 28.17 30.43 31.25
N LEU A 12 29.16 29.60 30.89
CA LEU A 12 29.08 28.60 29.85
C LEU A 12 27.96 27.61 30.22
N HIS A 13 26.81 27.71 29.56
CA HIS A 13 25.85 26.61 29.46
C HIS A 13 25.76 26.16 28.01
N GLY A 14 26.45 25.06 27.72
CA GLY A 14 26.24 24.25 26.53
C GLY A 14 24.83 23.67 26.54
N GLY A 15 23.96 24.26 25.73
CA GLY A 15 22.75 23.61 25.25
C GLY A 15 23.11 22.81 24.00
N ALA A 16 23.15 21.49 24.13
CA ALA A 16 23.29 20.58 23.01
C ALA A 16 22.09 20.76 22.06
N ALA A 17 22.32 21.47 20.97
CA ALA A 17 21.47 21.39 19.79
C ALA A 17 21.50 19.94 19.30
N GLY A 18 20.34 19.29 19.28
CA GLY A 18 20.17 18.04 18.55
C GLY A 18 20.65 18.25 17.13
N GLN A 19 21.56 17.39 16.68
CA GLN A 19 22.07 17.38 15.33
C GLN A 19 20.92 17.01 14.38
N ASP A 20 20.20 18.02 13.89
CA ASP A 20 19.46 17.93 12.66
C ASP A 20 20.50 17.84 11.54
N HIS A 21 20.80 16.62 11.11
CA HIS A 21 21.57 16.39 9.89
C HIS A 21 20.73 16.89 8.73
N GLY A 22 20.98 18.16 8.36
CA GLY A 22 20.23 18.94 7.39
C GLY A 22 19.84 18.16 6.15
N ARG A 23 18.55 17.79 6.09
CA ARG A 23 17.92 17.32 4.87
C ARG A 23 17.80 18.51 3.91
N PRO A 24 18.15 18.36 2.63
CA PRO A 24 17.72 19.32 1.62
C PRO A 24 16.19 19.41 1.70
N ARG A 25 15.66 20.62 1.87
CA ARG A 25 14.22 20.88 1.80
C ARG A 25 13.73 20.45 0.41
N GLY A 26 13.15 19.26 0.26
CA GLY A 26 12.55 18.79 -0.99
C GLY A 26 12.60 17.30 -1.33
N GLY A 27 13.26 16.44 -0.56
CA GLY A 27 13.32 14.99 -0.81
C GLY A 27 12.13 14.20 -0.26
N VAL A 28 11.75 13.10 -0.91
CA VAL A 28 10.71 12.17 -0.46
C VAL A 28 11.35 10.95 0.20
N PRO A 29 11.05 10.63 1.48
CA PRO A 29 11.60 9.45 2.14
C PRO A 29 11.12 8.15 1.46
N VAL A 30 12.05 7.21 1.28
CA VAL A 30 11.76 5.88 0.73
C VAL A 30 11.77 4.86 1.85
N TYR A 31 10.70 4.08 1.93
CA TYR A 31 10.57 2.89 2.76
C TYR A 31 10.56 1.64 1.87
N VAL A 32 10.85 0.48 2.45
CA VAL A 32 10.79 -0.81 1.74
C VAL A 32 9.96 -1.82 2.51
N MET A 33 8.99 -2.45 1.86
CA MET A 33 8.21 -3.54 2.47
C MET A 33 9.13 -4.74 2.75
N LEU A 34 9.11 -5.27 3.97
CA LEU A 34 9.79 -6.53 4.30
C LEU A 34 9.07 -7.72 3.66
N PRO A 35 9.66 -8.92 3.51
CA PRO A 35 8.93 -10.12 3.08
C PRO A 35 7.65 -10.38 3.91
N LEU A 36 6.59 -10.85 3.27
CA LEU A 36 5.30 -11.14 3.92
C LEU A 36 5.43 -12.12 5.11
N ASP A 37 6.36 -13.07 5.00
CA ASP A 37 6.65 -14.11 5.99
C ASP A 37 7.78 -13.72 6.97
N THR A 38 8.12 -12.42 7.08
CA THR A 38 9.17 -11.94 8.00
C THR A 38 8.91 -12.45 9.42
N VAL A 39 7.66 -12.33 9.89
CA VAL A 39 7.18 -13.11 11.04
C VAL A 39 6.25 -14.20 10.48
N GLY A 40 6.68 -15.45 10.61
CA GLY A 40 5.95 -16.58 10.04
C GLY A 40 4.66 -16.91 10.82
N PRO A 41 3.79 -17.79 10.27
CA PRO A 41 2.51 -18.18 10.88
C PRO A 41 2.62 -18.70 12.31
N GLY A 42 3.76 -19.30 12.67
CA GLY A 42 4.02 -19.81 14.02
C GLY A 42 4.43 -18.75 15.04
N GLY A 43 4.56 -17.48 14.65
CA GLY A 43 5.02 -16.41 15.53
C GLY A 43 6.54 -16.34 15.71
N GLN A 44 7.32 -16.87 14.77
CA GLN A 44 8.79 -16.78 14.78
C GLN A 44 9.30 -15.80 13.72
N LEU A 45 10.37 -15.08 14.05
CA LEU A 45 11.07 -14.23 13.09
C LEU A 45 11.90 -15.08 12.11
N SER A 46 11.48 -15.07 10.85
CA SER A 46 12.09 -15.85 9.76
C SER A 46 13.46 -15.27 9.37
N ARG A 47 14.42 -16.16 9.08
CA ARG A 47 15.69 -15.81 8.42
C ARG A 47 16.43 -14.62 9.05
N GLN A 48 16.45 -14.54 10.39
CA GLN A 48 16.94 -13.36 11.16
C GLN A 48 18.29 -12.80 10.68
N ARG A 49 19.28 -13.65 10.38
CA ARG A 49 20.58 -13.19 9.87
C ARG A 49 20.48 -12.50 8.51
N ALA A 50 19.64 -13.02 7.62
CA ALA A 50 19.41 -12.42 6.31
C ALA A 50 18.67 -11.09 6.46
N VAL A 51 17.63 -11.05 7.31
CA VAL A 51 16.91 -9.80 7.62
C VAL A 51 17.88 -8.75 8.17
N ALA A 52 18.74 -9.09 9.12
CA ALA A 52 19.75 -8.16 9.65
C ALA A 52 20.67 -7.62 8.56
N ALA A 53 21.20 -8.48 7.70
CA ALA A 53 22.08 -8.07 6.61
C ALA A 53 21.35 -7.16 5.59
N SER A 54 20.11 -7.50 5.24
CA SER A 54 19.28 -6.70 4.34
C SER A 54 18.95 -5.33 4.92
N LEU A 55 18.61 -5.23 6.21
CA LEU A 55 18.38 -3.93 6.87
C LEU A 55 19.63 -3.03 6.81
N MET A 56 20.82 -3.59 7.05
CA MET A 56 22.07 -2.84 6.94
C MET A 56 22.35 -2.38 5.49
N ALA A 57 22.05 -3.23 4.50
CA ALA A 57 22.19 -2.87 3.09
C ALA A 57 21.24 -1.74 2.69
N LEU A 58 19.96 -1.82 3.09
CA LEU A 58 18.96 -0.78 2.87
C LEU A 58 19.39 0.55 3.51
N ARG A 59 19.88 0.52 4.76
CA ARG A 59 20.42 1.71 5.41
C ARG A 59 21.57 2.32 4.61
N GLY A 60 22.51 1.50 4.12
CA GLY A 60 23.63 1.93 3.29
C GLY A 60 23.20 2.52 1.94
N ALA A 61 22.03 2.14 1.42
CA ALA A 61 21.44 2.71 0.19
C ALA A 61 20.77 4.08 0.39
N GLY A 62 20.58 4.52 1.65
CA GLY A 62 19.87 5.76 1.98
C GLY A 62 18.37 5.61 2.20
N VAL A 63 17.88 4.37 2.39
CA VAL A 63 16.48 4.09 2.74
C VAL A 63 16.18 4.66 4.12
N GLU A 64 15.00 5.26 4.27
CA GLU A 64 14.52 5.87 5.53
C GLU A 64 14.11 4.79 6.53
N GLY A 65 13.37 3.80 6.05
CA GLY A 65 12.81 2.77 6.91
C GLY A 65 12.27 1.57 6.14
N VAL A 66 11.59 0.70 6.86
CA VAL A 66 10.92 -0.48 6.30
C VAL A 66 9.46 -0.52 6.72
N MET A 67 8.65 -1.25 5.98
CA MET A 67 7.25 -1.51 6.31
C MET A 67 7.07 -3.00 6.62
N VAL A 68 6.28 -3.32 7.65
CA VAL A 68 5.96 -4.70 8.01
C VAL A 68 4.47 -4.88 8.29
N ASP A 69 3.92 -5.98 7.79
CA ASP A 69 2.62 -6.49 8.18
C ASP A 69 2.67 -7.06 9.60
N VAL A 70 1.88 -6.48 10.50
CA VAL A 70 1.68 -6.97 11.86
C VAL A 70 0.41 -7.81 11.87
N TRP A 71 0.58 -9.10 11.58
CA TRP A 71 -0.52 -10.02 11.28
C TRP A 71 -1.38 -10.32 12.51
N TRP A 72 -2.67 -10.01 12.43
CA TRP A 72 -3.62 -10.32 13.49
C TRP A 72 -3.67 -11.82 13.80
N GLY A 73 -3.74 -12.64 12.75
CA GLY A 73 -3.77 -14.10 12.86
C GLY A 73 -2.54 -14.76 13.45
N VAL A 74 -1.39 -14.06 13.49
CA VAL A 74 -0.17 -14.55 14.13
C VAL A 74 -0.13 -14.14 15.61
N VAL A 75 -0.45 -12.89 15.89
CA VAL A 75 -0.29 -12.30 17.23
C VAL A 75 -1.39 -12.78 18.18
N GLU A 76 -2.66 -12.83 17.76
CA GLU A 76 -3.80 -13.24 18.60
C GLU A 76 -4.21 -14.70 18.34
N ARG A 77 -3.25 -15.55 17.93
CA ARG A 77 -3.50 -16.94 17.51
C ARG A 77 -3.99 -17.85 18.64
N GLU A 78 -3.56 -17.59 19.88
CA GLU A 78 -3.81 -18.43 21.05
C GLU A 78 -5.20 -18.21 21.68
N GLY A 79 -5.97 -17.25 21.17
CA GLY A 79 -7.34 -16.97 21.58
C GLY A 79 -7.60 -15.48 21.85
N PRO A 80 -8.88 -15.13 22.08
CA PRO A 80 -9.30 -13.75 22.35
C PRO A 80 -8.48 -13.09 23.46
N GLY A 81 -7.87 -11.93 23.17
CA GLY A 81 -7.09 -11.14 24.13
C GLY A 81 -5.72 -11.71 24.48
N ARG A 82 -5.28 -12.80 23.82
CA ARG A 82 -3.98 -13.45 24.07
C ARG A 82 -2.99 -13.07 22.97
N TYR A 83 -2.29 -11.97 23.18
CA TYR A 83 -1.35 -11.40 22.21
C TYR A 83 0.08 -11.86 22.46
N ASP A 84 0.74 -12.37 21.42
CA ASP A 84 2.18 -12.67 21.40
C ASP A 84 2.91 -11.74 20.44
N TRP A 85 3.72 -10.85 21.02
CA TRP A 85 4.44 -9.80 20.29
C TRP A 85 5.94 -10.09 20.14
N GLU A 86 6.46 -11.22 20.62
CA GLU A 86 7.90 -11.38 20.85
C GLU A 86 8.74 -11.34 19.56
N ALA A 87 8.26 -11.95 18.47
CA ALA A 87 8.96 -11.87 17.18
C ALA A 87 8.95 -10.44 16.60
N TYR A 88 7.85 -9.70 16.76
CA TYR A 88 7.77 -8.30 16.34
C TYR A 88 8.64 -7.41 17.24
N ALA A 89 8.72 -7.68 18.54
CA ALA A 89 9.64 -6.99 19.46
C ALA A 89 11.10 -7.17 19.06
N GLU A 90 11.50 -8.38 18.67
CA GLU A 90 12.86 -8.60 18.15
C GLU A 90 13.08 -7.86 16.81
N LEU A 91 12.10 -7.88 15.91
CA LEU A 91 12.18 -7.14 14.65
C LEU A 91 12.33 -5.63 14.87
N VAL A 92 11.54 -5.02 15.75
CA VAL A 92 11.63 -3.59 16.08
C VAL A 92 13.04 -3.25 16.59
N ARG A 93 13.62 -4.06 17.48
CA ARG A 93 15.02 -3.89 17.93
C ARG A 93 16.03 -4.05 16.81
N MET A 94 15.77 -4.92 15.83
CA MET A 94 16.66 -5.07 14.67
C MET A 94 16.61 -3.83 13.77
N VAL A 95 15.42 -3.28 13.53
CA VAL A 95 15.21 -2.05 12.75
C VAL A 95 15.87 -0.85 13.44
N GLU A 96 15.68 -0.71 14.75
CA GLU A 96 16.34 0.31 15.57
C GLU A 96 17.87 0.20 15.50
N ARG A 97 18.43 -1.00 15.71
CA ARG A 97 19.89 -1.24 15.63
C ARG A 97 20.48 -0.91 14.25
N ALA A 98 19.69 -1.09 13.19
CA ALA A 98 20.09 -0.72 11.83
C ALA A 98 19.98 0.79 11.56
N GLY A 99 19.42 1.58 12.47
CA GLY A 99 19.19 3.02 12.30
C GLY A 99 18.11 3.33 11.25
N LEU A 100 17.12 2.45 11.11
CA LEU A 100 15.98 2.59 10.21
C LEU A 100 14.70 2.91 11.01
N ARG A 101 13.71 3.50 10.33
CA ARG A 101 12.35 3.65 10.86
C ARG A 101 11.45 2.48 10.42
N LEU A 102 10.30 2.34 11.07
CA LEU A 102 9.32 1.28 10.84
C LEU A 102 7.94 1.88 10.57
N GLN A 103 7.30 1.43 9.49
CA GLN A 103 5.86 1.56 9.27
C GLN A 103 5.22 0.22 9.63
N ALA A 104 4.37 0.21 10.66
CA ALA A 104 3.70 -1.00 11.14
C ALA A 104 2.26 -1.04 10.61
N VAL A 105 1.93 -2.08 9.83
CA VAL A 105 0.57 -2.28 9.31
C VAL A 105 -0.21 -3.11 10.31
N MET A 106 -1.34 -2.61 10.80
CA MET A 106 -2.29 -3.39 11.61
C MET A 106 -3.08 -4.30 10.67
N SER A 107 -2.51 -5.46 10.35
CA SER A 107 -3.00 -6.34 9.29
C SER A 107 -4.13 -7.25 9.81
N PHE A 108 -5.35 -6.69 9.86
CA PHE A 108 -6.60 -7.36 10.23
C PHE A 108 -7.20 -8.24 9.11
N HIS A 109 -6.38 -8.60 8.12
CA HIS A 109 -6.76 -9.37 6.94
C HIS A 109 -5.87 -10.60 6.79
N GLN A 110 -6.32 -11.58 6.00
CA GLN A 110 -5.51 -12.73 5.62
C GLN A 110 -4.43 -12.35 4.59
N CYS A 111 -3.23 -12.90 4.74
CA CYS A 111 -2.25 -13.00 3.66
C CYS A 111 -2.52 -14.28 2.86
N GLY A 112 -2.62 -14.20 1.54
CA GLY A 112 -2.84 -15.34 0.66
C GLY A 112 -4.14 -15.21 -0.13
N GLY A 113 -4.05 -15.39 -1.45
CA GLY A 113 -5.21 -15.36 -2.35
C GLY A 113 -5.29 -14.11 -3.23
N ASN A 114 -4.43 -13.11 -3.01
CA ASN A 114 -4.26 -11.93 -3.84
C ASN A 114 -2.93 -11.96 -4.62
N VAL A 115 -2.79 -11.05 -5.60
CA VAL A 115 -1.58 -10.90 -6.41
C VAL A 115 -0.37 -10.65 -5.53
N GLY A 116 0.69 -11.45 -5.71
CA GLY A 116 1.96 -11.27 -5.00
C GLY A 116 2.05 -11.93 -3.63
N ASP A 117 0.96 -12.55 -3.13
CA ASP A 117 1.02 -13.29 -1.87
C ASP A 117 1.79 -14.59 -2.01
N THR A 118 2.97 -14.66 -1.36
CA THR A 118 3.83 -15.85 -1.37
C THR A 118 3.66 -16.74 -0.13
N CYS A 119 2.84 -16.33 0.83
CA CYS A 119 2.55 -17.09 2.05
C CYS A 119 1.06 -17.08 2.37
N ASN A 120 0.65 -18.01 3.24
CA ASN A 120 -0.71 -18.12 3.73
C ASN A 120 -0.73 -17.86 5.25
N ILE A 121 -1.28 -16.71 5.65
CA ILE A 121 -1.47 -16.31 7.04
C ILE A 121 -2.94 -15.96 7.20
N PRO A 122 -3.78 -16.88 7.70
CA PRO A 122 -5.21 -16.62 7.87
C PRO A 122 -5.47 -15.67 9.05
N LEU A 123 -6.73 -15.26 9.22
CA LEU A 123 -7.21 -14.62 10.46
C LEU A 123 -7.04 -15.58 11.67
N PRO A 124 -7.13 -15.09 12.92
CA PRO A 124 -6.93 -15.95 14.10
C PRO A 124 -7.85 -17.18 14.08
N PRO A 125 -7.39 -18.37 14.51
CA PRO A 125 -8.19 -19.59 14.48
C PRO A 125 -9.56 -19.45 15.16
N TRP A 126 -9.61 -18.76 16.31
CA TRP A 126 -10.86 -18.53 17.04
C TRP A 126 -11.86 -17.63 16.28
N VAL A 127 -11.40 -16.79 15.35
CA VAL A 127 -12.25 -16.00 14.45
C VAL A 127 -12.77 -16.87 13.32
N LEU A 128 -11.93 -17.74 12.76
CA LEU A 128 -12.34 -18.70 11.74
C LEU A 128 -13.42 -19.66 12.26
N GLU A 129 -13.38 -20.02 13.55
CA GLU A 129 -14.45 -20.76 14.22
C GLU A 129 -15.77 -19.98 14.27
N GLU A 130 -15.74 -18.68 14.56
CA GLU A 130 -16.93 -17.81 14.48
C GLU A 130 -17.44 -17.70 13.04
N MET A 131 -16.55 -17.59 12.05
CA MET A 131 -16.90 -17.55 10.62
C MET A 131 -17.56 -18.86 10.18
N SER A 132 -17.07 -19.99 10.66
CA SER A 132 -17.63 -21.31 10.39
C SER A 132 -19.01 -21.49 11.03
N SER A 133 -19.19 -20.95 12.24
CA SER A 133 -20.45 -21.01 12.98
C SER A 133 -21.51 -20.05 12.41
N ASN A 134 -21.09 -18.88 11.93
CA ASN A 134 -21.93 -17.87 11.31
C ASN A 134 -21.27 -17.36 10.01
N PRO A 135 -21.57 -17.99 8.86
CA PRO A 135 -20.96 -17.65 7.57
C PRO A 135 -21.28 -16.24 7.05
N ASP A 136 -22.22 -15.52 7.67
CA ASP A 136 -22.55 -14.15 7.28
C ASP A 136 -21.64 -13.08 7.90
N ILE A 137 -20.64 -13.46 8.71
CA ILE A 137 -19.67 -12.46 9.22
C ILE A 137 -18.58 -12.10 8.20
N VAL A 138 -18.62 -12.68 7.00
CA VAL A 138 -17.65 -12.44 5.92
C VAL A 138 -18.33 -11.87 4.69
N TYR A 139 -17.56 -11.15 3.88
CA TYR A 139 -18.07 -10.59 2.63
C TYR A 139 -18.60 -11.69 1.71
N THR A 140 -19.67 -11.37 1.02
CA THR A 140 -20.43 -12.35 0.24
C THR A 140 -20.91 -11.74 -1.06
N ASP A 141 -20.70 -12.46 -2.16
CA ASP A 141 -21.17 -12.06 -3.48
C ASP A 141 -22.60 -12.54 -3.76
N ARG A 142 -23.14 -12.15 -4.93
CA ARG A 142 -24.51 -12.48 -5.31
C ARG A 142 -24.77 -13.98 -5.42
N SER A 143 -23.75 -14.75 -5.76
CA SER A 143 -23.82 -16.21 -5.89
C SER A 143 -23.70 -16.93 -4.54
N GLY A 144 -23.53 -16.19 -3.44
CA GLY A 144 -23.36 -16.72 -2.11
C GLY A 144 -21.93 -17.21 -1.83
N ARG A 145 -20.95 -16.90 -2.69
CA ARG A 145 -19.54 -17.21 -2.39
C ARG A 145 -19.08 -16.30 -1.25
N ARG A 146 -18.41 -16.91 -0.27
CA ARG A 146 -17.95 -16.28 0.97
C ARG A 146 -16.45 -15.99 0.86
N ASN A 147 -16.02 -14.80 1.22
CA ASN A 147 -14.61 -14.43 1.25
C ASN A 147 -14.11 -14.24 2.70
N PRO A 148 -13.36 -15.22 3.26
CA PRO A 148 -12.90 -15.18 4.65
C PRO A 148 -11.68 -14.28 4.90
N GLU A 149 -11.20 -13.55 3.90
CA GLU A 149 -10.01 -12.71 4.02
C GLU A 149 -10.16 -11.59 5.05
N TYR A 150 -11.38 -11.08 5.23
CA TYR A 150 -11.70 -9.99 6.15
C TYR A 150 -13.15 -10.12 6.65
N ILE A 151 -13.43 -9.53 7.82
CA ILE A 151 -14.78 -9.53 8.40
C ILE A 151 -15.65 -8.49 7.67
N SER A 152 -16.87 -8.85 7.27
CA SER A 152 -17.77 -7.91 6.58
C SER A 152 -18.03 -6.68 7.46
N LEU A 153 -17.91 -5.48 6.89
CA LEU A 153 -18.19 -4.22 7.60
C LEU A 153 -19.64 -4.09 8.08
N GLY A 154 -20.56 -4.92 7.57
CA GLY A 154 -21.92 -5.04 8.10
C GLY A 154 -21.96 -5.50 9.56
N CYS A 155 -20.85 -6.07 10.06
CA CYS A 155 -20.70 -6.55 11.42
C CYS A 155 -20.02 -5.57 12.37
N ASP A 156 -19.50 -4.42 11.91
CA ASP A 156 -18.62 -3.52 12.69
C ASP A 156 -19.09 -3.25 14.13
N THR A 157 -20.41 -3.07 14.31
CA THR A 157 -21.04 -2.69 15.58
C THR A 157 -21.81 -3.82 16.25
N LEU A 158 -21.74 -5.04 15.71
CA LEU A 158 -22.46 -6.21 16.20
C LEU A 158 -21.51 -7.15 16.98
N PRO A 159 -21.91 -7.70 18.13
CA PRO A 159 -21.04 -8.50 18.99
C PRO A 159 -20.84 -9.95 18.48
N VAL A 160 -20.36 -10.10 17.25
CA VAL A 160 -20.25 -11.37 16.53
C VAL A 160 -18.95 -12.14 16.80
N LEU A 161 -18.06 -11.62 17.64
CA LEU A 161 -16.75 -12.22 17.93
C LEU A 161 -16.61 -12.52 19.43
N LYS A 162 -17.14 -13.67 19.87
CA LYS A 162 -17.15 -14.08 21.30
C LYS A 162 -17.73 -12.99 22.22
N GLY A 163 -18.76 -12.27 21.79
CA GLY A 163 -19.42 -11.19 22.54
C GLY A 163 -18.81 -9.79 22.35
N ARG A 164 -17.75 -9.64 21.54
CA ARG A 164 -17.17 -8.35 21.14
C ARG A 164 -17.54 -8.01 19.71
N THR A 165 -17.56 -6.72 19.38
CA THR A 165 -17.68 -6.26 17.98
C THR A 165 -16.32 -6.29 17.27
N PRO A 166 -16.27 -6.38 15.93
CA PRO A 166 -15.03 -6.26 15.16
C PRO A 166 -14.23 -5.00 15.53
N ILE A 167 -14.89 -3.83 15.62
CA ILE A 167 -14.23 -2.57 16.02
C ILE A 167 -13.60 -2.66 17.42
N GLN A 168 -14.27 -3.31 18.38
CA GLN A 168 -13.68 -3.54 19.71
C GLN A 168 -12.45 -4.44 19.66
N VAL A 169 -12.50 -5.51 18.86
CA VAL A 169 -11.36 -6.43 18.68
C VAL A 169 -10.17 -5.72 18.05
N TYR A 170 -10.39 -4.91 17.02
CA TYR A 170 -9.35 -4.10 16.39
C TYR A 170 -8.77 -3.08 17.38
N ALA A 171 -9.61 -2.41 18.17
CA ALA A 171 -9.17 -1.46 19.20
C ALA A 171 -8.33 -2.13 20.30
N ASP A 172 -8.74 -3.33 20.77
CA ASP A 172 -8.00 -4.08 21.79
C ASP A 172 -6.63 -4.54 21.26
N TYR A 173 -6.58 -5.00 20.01
CA TYR A 173 -5.33 -5.35 19.33
C TYR A 173 -4.38 -4.15 19.23
N MET A 174 -4.88 -3.02 18.74
CA MET A 174 -4.11 -1.77 18.65
C MET A 174 -3.64 -1.29 20.02
N ARG A 175 -4.47 -1.38 21.07
CA ARG A 175 -4.11 -1.01 22.44
C ARG A 175 -2.99 -1.90 22.99
N SER A 176 -3.08 -3.20 22.75
CA SER A 176 -2.04 -4.16 23.14
C SER A 176 -0.72 -3.88 22.42
N PHE A 177 -0.76 -3.55 21.12
CA PHE A 177 0.41 -3.11 20.37
C PHE A 177 0.98 -1.82 20.97
N HIS A 178 0.14 -0.81 21.19
CA HIS A 178 0.54 0.45 21.81
C HIS A 178 1.28 0.22 23.13
N ASP A 179 0.73 -0.59 24.03
CA ASP A 179 1.33 -0.83 25.34
C ASP A 179 2.64 -1.60 25.24
N ARG A 180 2.76 -2.57 24.32
CA ARG A 180 3.99 -3.33 24.11
C ARG A 180 5.13 -2.48 23.54
N PHE A 181 4.79 -1.55 22.65
CA PHE A 181 5.73 -0.79 21.84
C PHE A 181 5.79 0.70 22.20
N ARG A 182 5.24 1.09 23.35
CA ARG A 182 5.12 2.49 23.80
C ARG A 182 6.40 3.30 23.63
N ASP A 183 7.53 2.73 24.03
CA ASP A 183 8.83 3.41 23.97
C ASP A 183 9.39 3.52 22.54
N TYR A 184 8.77 2.84 21.57
CA TYR A 184 9.13 2.83 20.15
C TYR A 184 8.18 3.67 19.27
N LEU A 185 7.06 4.18 19.80
CA LEU A 185 6.10 4.96 19.02
C LEU A 185 6.59 6.39 18.80
N GLY A 186 6.49 6.87 17.56
CA GLY A 186 6.95 8.20 17.15
C GLY A 186 8.46 8.31 16.91
N ASN A 187 9.27 7.37 17.41
CA ASN A 187 10.70 7.29 17.14
C ASN A 187 11.02 6.27 16.01
N VAL A 188 11.26 5.02 16.37
CA VAL A 188 11.49 3.88 15.48
C VAL A 188 10.21 3.58 14.70
N ILE A 189 9.07 3.42 15.38
CA ILE A 189 7.77 3.22 14.73
C ILE A 189 7.23 4.60 14.33
N ALA A 190 7.46 4.94 13.08
CA ALA A 190 7.09 6.22 12.49
C ALA A 190 5.60 6.30 12.14
N GLU A 191 5.01 5.18 11.76
CA GLU A 191 3.67 5.12 11.18
C GLU A 191 2.94 3.86 11.61
N ILE A 192 1.64 4.00 11.87
CA ILE A 192 0.68 2.93 12.03
C ILE A 192 -0.28 2.99 10.83
N GLN A 193 -0.10 2.07 9.88
CA GLN A 193 -1.06 1.91 8.78
C GLN A 193 -2.19 0.99 9.24
N VAL A 194 -3.41 1.50 9.27
CA VAL A 194 -4.54 0.75 9.82
C VAL A 194 -5.23 -0.03 8.71
N GLY A 195 -5.23 -1.36 8.78
CA GLY A 195 -5.88 -2.22 7.79
C GLY A 195 -7.41 -2.14 7.88
N MET A 196 -8.09 -1.89 6.76
CA MET A 196 -9.56 -1.66 6.73
C MET A 196 -10.30 -2.56 5.73
N GLY A 197 -9.71 -3.69 5.39
CA GLY A 197 -10.26 -4.58 4.38
C GLY A 197 -9.24 -5.54 3.79
N PRO A 198 -9.57 -6.18 2.65
CA PRO A 198 -8.67 -7.08 1.93
C PRO A 198 -7.36 -6.38 1.54
N CYS A 199 -6.23 -7.10 1.65
CA CYS A 199 -4.88 -6.53 1.55
C CYS A 199 -4.59 -5.31 2.45
N GLY A 200 -5.38 -5.09 3.50
CA GLY A 200 -5.30 -3.91 4.37
C GLY A 200 -5.91 -2.64 3.77
N GLU A 201 -6.48 -2.72 2.57
CA GLU A 201 -7.02 -1.59 1.82
C GLU A 201 -8.46 -1.28 2.24
N LEU A 202 -8.83 -0.01 2.29
CA LEU A 202 -10.21 0.42 2.50
C LEU A 202 -11.04 0.17 1.24
N ARG A 203 -11.49 -1.08 1.05
CA ARG A 203 -12.35 -1.49 -0.08
C ARG A 203 -13.10 -2.78 0.22
N TYR A 204 -14.01 -3.14 -0.68
CA TYR A 204 -14.58 -4.48 -0.74
C TYR A 204 -13.65 -5.47 -1.49
N PRO A 205 -13.75 -6.78 -1.23
CA PRO A 205 -13.01 -7.80 -1.97
C PRO A 205 -13.67 -8.12 -3.31
N SER A 206 -13.78 -7.12 -4.20
CA SER A 206 -14.53 -7.23 -5.46
C SER A 206 -13.79 -7.92 -6.60
N TYR A 207 -12.48 -8.18 -6.45
CA TYR A 207 -11.63 -8.81 -7.46
C TYR A 207 -10.76 -9.96 -6.90
N PRO A 208 -11.33 -10.97 -6.21
CA PRO A 208 -10.56 -12.06 -5.64
C PRO A 208 -9.98 -12.95 -6.75
N GLU A 209 -8.65 -13.07 -6.82
CA GLU A 209 -7.99 -13.90 -7.84
C GLU A 209 -8.01 -15.41 -7.52
N ALA A 210 -8.17 -15.74 -6.24
CA ALA A 210 -8.20 -17.12 -5.77
C ALA A 210 -9.14 -18.01 -6.61
N ASN A 211 -8.64 -19.17 -7.01
CA ASN A 211 -9.34 -20.17 -7.83
C ASN A 211 -9.80 -19.65 -9.21
N GLY A 212 -9.20 -18.57 -9.71
CA GLY A 212 -9.57 -17.94 -10.97
C GLY A 212 -10.96 -17.32 -10.93
N THR A 213 -11.43 -16.89 -9.75
CA THR A 213 -12.74 -16.25 -9.56
C THR A 213 -12.83 -14.96 -10.36
N TRP A 214 -11.84 -14.09 -10.20
CA TRP A 214 -11.62 -12.91 -11.02
C TRP A 214 -10.33 -13.05 -11.85
N ARG A 215 -10.22 -12.25 -12.90
CA ARG A 215 -8.96 -12.00 -13.61
C ARG A 215 -9.00 -10.60 -14.20
N PHE A 216 -7.84 -9.94 -14.24
CA PHE A 216 -7.71 -8.66 -14.91
C PHE A 216 -8.10 -8.76 -16.40
N PRO A 217 -8.84 -7.79 -16.96
CA PRO A 217 -9.36 -6.57 -16.35
C PRO A 217 -10.87 -6.65 -16.03
N GLY A 218 -11.39 -7.75 -15.46
CA GLY A 218 -12.85 -7.88 -15.23
C GLY A 218 -13.42 -6.82 -14.27
N ILE A 219 -14.71 -6.52 -14.39
CA ILE A 219 -15.41 -5.51 -13.58
C ILE A 219 -15.47 -5.82 -12.07
N GLY A 220 -15.28 -7.08 -11.68
CA GLY A 220 -15.49 -7.52 -10.30
C GLY A 220 -16.96 -7.72 -9.94
N GLU A 221 -17.28 -7.99 -8.66
CA GLU A 221 -18.66 -8.09 -8.18
C GLU A 221 -18.86 -7.33 -6.87
N PHE A 222 -20.07 -6.79 -6.66
CA PHE A 222 -20.50 -6.22 -5.37
C PHE A 222 -20.52 -7.29 -4.27
N GLN A 223 -20.00 -6.95 -3.08
CA GLN A 223 -19.74 -7.90 -1.98
C GLN A 223 -20.68 -7.70 -0.78
N CYS A 224 -21.93 -7.28 -1.03
CA CYS A 224 -22.89 -6.86 -0.01
C CYS A 224 -24.02 -7.85 0.26
N TYR A 225 -23.81 -9.15 0.00
CA TYR A 225 -24.88 -10.15 0.06
C TYR A 225 -24.91 -10.97 1.35
N ASP A 226 -24.05 -10.67 2.33
CA ASP A 226 -24.20 -11.21 3.68
C ASP A 226 -25.44 -10.64 4.37
N LYS A 227 -26.02 -11.38 5.31
CA LYS A 227 -27.31 -10.99 5.91
C LYS A 227 -27.30 -9.61 6.59
N TYR A 228 -26.14 -9.16 7.08
CA TYR A 228 -26.03 -7.89 7.82
C TYR A 228 -26.02 -6.71 6.85
N MET A 229 -25.22 -6.79 5.80
CA MET A 229 -25.25 -5.83 4.69
C MET A 229 -26.63 -5.79 4.03
N ARG A 230 -27.27 -6.95 3.82
CA ARG A 230 -28.62 -7.04 3.26
C ARG A 230 -29.67 -6.36 4.13
N ALA A 231 -29.61 -6.54 5.45
CA ALA A 231 -30.51 -5.86 6.39
C ALA A 231 -30.29 -4.35 6.40
N SER A 232 -29.03 -3.89 6.31
CA SER A 232 -28.69 -2.46 6.19
C SER A 232 -29.26 -1.85 4.90
N LEU A 233 -29.09 -2.52 3.76
CA LEU A 233 -29.64 -2.08 2.48
C LEU A 233 -31.17 -1.98 2.51
N GLU A 234 -31.84 -2.98 3.09
CA GLU A 234 -33.30 -2.99 3.24
C GLU A 234 -33.78 -1.80 4.09
N ALA A 235 -33.12 -1.55 5.22
CA ALA A 235 -33.44 -0.41 6.08
C ALA A 235 -33.21 0.95 5.36
N ALA A 236 -32.12 1.08 4.60
CA ALA A 236 -31.83 2.29 3.82
C ALA A 236 -32.89 2.53 2.74
N ALA A 237 -33.36 1.47 2.08
CA ALA A 237 -34.38 1.54 1.04
C ALA A 237 -35.75 1.95 1.58
N VAL A 238 -36.15 1.39 2.73
CA VAL A 238 -37.36 1.81 3.47
C VAL A 238 -37.27 3.29 3.85
N ALA A 239 -36.12 3.73 4.38
CA ALA A 239 -35.91 5.13 4.76
C ALA A 239 -35.95 6.10 3.56
N ALA A 240 -35.55 5.64 2.37
CA ALA A 240 -35.66 6.39 1.13
C ALA A 240 -37.08 6.39 0.53
N GLY A 241 -38.04 5.65 1.09
CA GLY A 241 -39.40 5.53 0.56
C GLY A 241 -39.53 4.56 -0.62
N HIS A 242 -38.52 3.72 -0.85
CA HIS A 242 -38.42 2.79 -1.98
C HIS A 242 -38.10 1.38 -1.50
N GLU A 243 -38.99 0.75 -0.73
CA GLU A 243 -38.78 -0.58 -0.14
C GLU A 243 -38.34 -1.64 -1.18
N GLU A 244 -38.80 -1.51 -2.42
CA GLU A 244 -38.45 -2.39 -3.53
C GLU A 244 -36.96 -2.36 -3.88
N TRP A 245 -36.25 -1.26 -3.62
CA TRP A 245 -34.80 -1.13 -3.84
C TRP A 245 -33.97 -1.95 -2.85
N GLY A 246 -34.54 -2.28 -1.68
CA GLY A 246 -33.87 -3.03 -0.61
C GLY A 246 -33.98 -4.55 -0.72
N ARG A 247 -34.84 -5.05 -1.62
CA ARG A 247 -35.10 -6.50 -1.77
C ARG A 247 -33.93 -7.29 -2.34
N GLY A 248 -32.91 -6.60 -2.85
CA GLY A 248 -31.84 -7.17 -3.66
C GLY A 248 -30.63 -6.25 -3.73
N GLY A 249 -29.43 -6.80 -3.94
CA GLY A 249 -28.39 -6.04 -4.63
C GLY A 249 -28.73 -5.92 -6.13
N PRO A 250 -27.98 -5.13 -6.92
CA PRO A 250 -28.20 -4.99 -8.36
C PRO A 250 -28.31 -6.33 -9.09
N HIS A 251 -29.41 -6.52 -9.81
CA HIS A 251 -29.73 -7.79 -10.46
C HIS A 251 -29.10 -7.93 -11.86
N ASP A 252 -28.54 -6.85 -12.40
CA ASP A 252 -28.02 -6.72 -13.76
C ASP A 252 -26.53 -6.30 -13.79
N ALA A 253 -25.82 -6.43 -12.66
CA ALA A 253 -24.40 -6.08 -12.52
C ALA A 253 -23.42 -7.09 -13.13
N GLY A 254 -23.89 -8.23 -13.63
CA GLY A 254 -23.03 -9.25 -14.22
C GLY A 254 -22.22 -10.06 -13.20
N ASP A 255 -21.11 -10.62 -13.66
CA ASP A 255 -20.13 -11.40 -12.89
C ASP A 255 -18.70 -10.83 -12.96
N TYR A 256 -17.80 -11.39 -12.14
CA TYR A 256 -16.42 -10.89 -11.95
C TYR A 256 -15.64 -10.59 -13.25
N LYS A 257 -15.80 -11.38 -14.31
CA LYS A 257 -14.90 -11.37 -15.48
C LYS A 257 -15.45 -10.59 -16.67
N GLN A 258 -16.68 -10.11 -16.58
CA GLN A 258 -17.31 -9.39 -17.66
C GLN A 258 -16.69 -7.99 -17.82
N MET A 259 -16.91 -7.42 -19.00
CA MET A 259 -16.63 -6.03 -19.31
C MET A 259 -17.88 -5.17 -19.01
N PRO A 260 -17.73 -3.86 -18.75
CA PRO A 260 -18.86 -2.99 -18.40
C PRO A 260 -20.01 -3.05 -19.40
N GLU A 261 -19.71 -3.03 -20.70
CA GLU A 261 -20.70 -3.02 -21.79
C GLU A 261 -21.47 -4.36 -21.95
N GLU A 262 -21.01 -5.44 -21.31
CA GLU A 262 -21.69 -6.74 -21.29
C GLU A 262 -22.77 -6.82 -20.20
N THR A 263 -22.90 -5.80 -19.36
CA THR A 263 -23.80 -5.77 -18.21
C THR A 263 -24.92 -4.74 -18.38
N GLY A 264 -26.07 -5.00 -17.78
CA GLY A 264 -27.15 -4.00 -17.71
C GLY A 264 -26.78 -2.84 -16.80
N PHE A 265 -26.06 -3.13 -15.71
CA PHE A 265 -25.76 -2.15 -14.70
C PHE A 265 -24.68 -1.17 -15.11
N PHE A 266 -23.56 -1.59 -15.71
CA PHE A 266 -22.35 -0.77 -15.91
C PHE A 266 -22.14 -0.24 -17.33
N ARG A 267 -22.92 -0.69 -18.33
CA ARG A 267 -22.85 -0.15 -19.69
C ARG A 267 -23.06 1.37 -19.71
N ARG A 268 -22.69 2.03 -20.81
CA ARG A 268 -22.62 3.49 -20.93
C ARG A 268 -23.77 4.29 -20.30
N ASP A 269 -25.02 3.88 -20.51
CA ASP A 269 -26.24 4.49 -19.95
C ASP A 269 -27.05 3.44 -19.16
N GLY A 270 -26.34 2.63 -18.38
CA GLY A 270 -26.87 1.53 -17.58
C GLY A 270 -27.46 1.95 -16.25
N THR A 271 -27.90 0.95 -15.48
CA THR A 271 -28.58 1.13 -14.19
C THR A 271 -27.77 1.98 -13.20
N TRP A 272 -26.43 1.96 -13.26
CA TRP A 272 -25.53 2.79 -12.44
C TRP A 272 -25.87 4.30 -12.44
N SER A 273 -26.49 4.78 -13.51
CA SER A 273 -26.85 6.19 -13.73
C SER A 273 -28.30 6.54 -13.39
N THR A 274 -29.13 5.55 -13.05
CA THR A 274 -30.54 5.73 -12.66
C THR A 274 -30.65 6.16 -11.19
N GLU A 275 -31.83 6.58 -10.75
CA GLU A 275 -32.09 6.90 -9.33
C GLU A 275 -31.78 5.72 -8.40
N TYR A 276 -32.22 4.50 -8.77
CA TYR A 276 -31.89 3.29 -8.02
C TYR A 276 -30.37 3.04 -7.97
N GLY A 277 -29.68 3.20 -9.10
CA GLY A 277 -28.22 3.00 -9.17
C GLY A 277 -27.47 3.99 -8.28
N GLN A 278 -27.89 5.26 -8.29
CA GLN A 278 -27.35 6.31 -7.43
C GLN A 278 -27.58 5.96 -5.96
N PHE A 279 -28.82 5.63 -5.58
CA PHE A 279 -29.15 5.19 -4.22
C PHE A 279 -28.26 4.02 -3.75
N PHE A 280 -28.16 2.96 -4.56
CA PHE A 280 -27.39 1.77 -4.19
C PHE A 280 -25.89 2.09 -4.04
N LEU A 281 -25.32 2.86 -4.98
CA LEU A 281 -23.90 3.22 -4.96
C LEU A 281 -23.56 4.22 -3.84
N GLU A 282 -24.47 5.14 -3.50
CA GLU A 282 -24.35 6.01 -2.32
C GLU A 282 -24.37 5.20 -1.03
N TRP A 283 -25.30 4.26 -0.88
CA TRP A 283 -25.34 3.36 0.27
C TRP A 283 -24.07 2.51 0.37
N TYR A 284 -23.68 1.83 -0.72
CA TYR A 284 -22.55 0.90 -0.71
C TYR A 284 -21.22 1.61 -0.43
N SER A 285 -20.96 2.75 -1.08
CA SER A 285 -19.76 3.55 -0.78
C SER A 285 -19.84 4.27 0.57
N GLY A 286 -21.03 4.65 1.02
CA GLY A 286 -21.28 5.23 2.34
C GLY A 286 -20.93 4.27 3.47
N MET A 287 -21.34 3.00 3.35
CA MET A 287 -20.99 1.95 4.32
C MET A 287 -19.47 1.79 4.47
N LEU A 288 -18.72 1.88 3.37
CA LEU A 288 -17.26 1.82 3.36
C LEU A 288 -16.62 3.06 4.04
N LEU A 289 -17.15 4.26 3.77
CA LEU A 289 -16.70 5.50 4.42
C LEU A 289 -16.92 5.46 5.94
N GLU A 290 -18.08 4.98 6.38
CA GLU A 290 -18.37 4.85 7.81
C GLU A 290 -17.49 3.80 8.48
N HIS A 291 -17.21 2.68 7.81
CA HIS A 291 -16.27 1.68 8.29
C HIS A 291 -14.88 2.29 8.53
N GLY A 292 -14.34 2.99 7.52
CA GLY A 292 -13.06 3.69 7.64
C GLY A 292 -13.06 4.71 8.79
N ASP A 293 -14.12 5.51 8.93
CA ASP A 293 -14.25 6.49 10.01
C ASP A 293 -14.28 5.83 11.40
N ARG A 294 -14.99 4.70 11.57
CA ARG A 294 -15.06 3.95 12.84
C ARG A 294 -13.72 3.32 13.21
N VAL A 295 -13.06 2.66 12.25
CA VAL A 295 -11.77 2.00 12.48
C VAL A 295 -10.69 3.03 12.81
N LEU A 296 -10.62 4.14 12.06
CA LEU A 296 -9.67 5.22 12.37
C LEU A 296 -10.00 5.95 13.65
N ALA A 297 -11.27 6.12 14.02
CA ALA A 297 -11.63 6.66 15.34
C ALA A 297 -11.03 5.81 16.47
N ALA A 298 -11.10 4.48 16.34
CA ALA A 298 -10.52 3.57 17.32
C ALA A 298 -8.98 3.65 17.33
N ALA A 299 -8.35 3.78 16.17
CA ALA A 299 -6.90 3.94 16.06
C ALA A 299 -6.41 5.27 16.66
N ASP A 300 -7.08 6.39 16.34
CA ASP A 300 -6.80 7.72 16.86
C ASP A 300 -6.93 7.76 18.39
N ALA A 301 -7.97 7.12 18.95
CA ALA A 301 -8.14 7.01 20.39
C ALA A 301 -7.02 6.21 21.09
N VAL A 302 -6.30 5.35 20.37
CA VAL A 302 -5.19 4.53 20.92
C VAL A 302 -3.83 5.18 20.69
N PHE A 303 -3.57 5.71 19.50
CA PHE A 303 -2.26 6.20 19.09
C PHE A 303 -2.13 7.72 19.11
N GLY A 304 -3.23 8.45 19.32
CA GLY A 304 -3.24 9.90 19.43
C GLY A 304 -2.25 10.40 20.48
N GLY A 305 -1.38 11.34 20.09
CA GLY A 305 -0.36 11.91 20.97
C GLY A 305 0.91 11.07 21.17
N THR A 306 1.03 9.91 20.53
CA THR A 306 2.26 9.08 20.60
C THR A 306 3.38 9.56 19.68
N GLY A 307 3.06 10.43 18.71
CA GLY A 307 3.99 10.90 17.68
C GLY A 307 4.12 9.98 16.47
N ALA A 308 3.52 8.78 16.50
CA ALA A 308 3.38 7.95 15.30
C ALA A 308 2.25 8.48 14.41
N THR A 309 2.50 8.56 13.11
CA THR A 309 1.51 8.99 12.12
C THR A 309 0.50 7.86 11.86
N LEU A 310 -0.79 8.18 11.76
CA LEU A 310 -1.78 7.23 11.27
C LEU A 310 -1.85 7.29 9.75
N SER A 311 -2.03 6.15 9.09
CA SER A 311 -2.31 6.11 7.66
C SER A 311 -3.36 5.06 7.31
N ALA A 312 -3.98 5.23 6.15
CA ALA A 312 -4.94 4.29 5.59
C ALA A 312 -4.62 4.06 4.12
N LYS A 313 -4.72 2.81 3.68
CA LYS A 313 -4.42 2.43 2.30
C LYS A 313 -5.67 2.45 1.44
N VAL A 314 -5.59 3.11 0.29
CA VAL A 314 -6.62 3.17 -0.74
C VAL A 314 -6.08 2.51 -2.01
N ALA A 315 -6.80 1.52 -2.52
CA ALA A 315 -6.42 0.75 -3.69
C ALA A 315 -6.51 1.58 -5.00
N GLY A 316 -5.54 1.39 -5.90
CA GLY A 316 -5.49 2.02 -7.22
C GLY A 316 -6.18 1.16 -8.26
N ILE A 317 -7.49 1.33 -8.41
CA ILE A 317 -8.30 0.54 -9.35
C ILE A 317 -8.34 1.24 -10.69
N HIS A 318 -7.29 1.00 -11.48
CA HIS A 318 -7.05 1.76 -12.71
C HIS A 318 -7.76 1.21 -13.94
N TRP A 319 -8.25 -0.03 -13.94
CA TRP A 319 -8.98 -0.61 -15.07
C TRP A 319 -10.42 -0.12 -15.12
N HIS A 320 -10.95 0.01 -16.33
CA HIS A 320 -12.23 0.65 -16.64
C HIS A 320 -12.38 2.11 -16.23
N TYR A 321 -11.34 2.76 -15.70
CA TYR A 321 -11.34 4.19 -15.40
C TYR A 321 -11.70 5.05 -16.63
N GLY A 322 -11.31 4.62 -17.83
CA GLY A 322 -11.68 5.31 -19.09
C GLY A 322 -13.15 5.17 -19.50
N THR A 323 -13.94 4.33 -18.83
CA THR A 323 -15.37 4.16 -19.10
C THR A 323 -16.21 5.22 -18.39
N ARG A 324 -17.52 5.31 -18.65
CA ARG A 324 -18.36 6.28 -17.92
C ARG A 324 -18.70 5.82 -16.50
N SER A 325 -18.92 4.52 -16.33
CA SER A 325 -19.35 3.92 -15.08
C SER A 325 -18.20 3.67 -14.12
N HIS A 326 -16.96 3.54 -14.60
CA HIS A 326 -15.80 3.19 -13.76
C HIS A 326 -16.07 1.88 -12.97
N ALA A 327 -16.62 0.87 -13.66
CA ALA A 327 -17.26 -0.29 -13.03
C ALA A 327 -16.44 -0.98 -11.92
N ALA A 328 -15.13 -1.11 -12.10
CA ALA A 328 -14.26 -1.74 -11.12
C ALA A 328 -14.09 -0.92 -9.83
N GLU A 329 -14.05 0.40 -9.94
CA GLU A 329 -14.06 1.30 -8.79
C GLU A 329 -15.38 1.17 -8.03
N LEU A 330 -16.50 1.14 -8.76
CA LEU A 330 -17.83 0.98 -8.16
C LEU A 330 -17.98 -0.33 -7.38
N THR A 331 -17.57 -1.46 -7.94
CA THR A 331 -17.69 -2.76 -7.26
C THR A 331 -16.81 -2.85 -6.02
N ALA A 332 -15.64 -2.17 -6.04
CA ALA A 332 -14.75 -2.06 -4.88
C ALA A 332 -15.22 -1.08 -3.80
N GLY A 333 -16.29 -0.32 -4.06
CA GLY A 333 -16.90 0.62 -3.11
C GLY A 333 -16.47 2.06 -3.29
N TYR A 334 -15.62 2.37 -4.28
CA TYR A 334 -15.31 3.74 -4.65
C TYR A 334 -16.37 4.23 -5.62
N TYR A 335 -17.31 5.05 -5.15
CA TYR A 335 -18.33 5.63 -6.03
C TYR A 335 -17.73 6.78 -6.87
N ASN A 336 -16.72 6.45 -7.66
CA ASN A 336 -16.10 7.30 -8.66
C ASN A 336 -16.79 7.05 -10.00
N THR A 337 -17.12 8.10 -10.72
CA THR A 337 -17.62 8.01 -12.10
C THR A 337 -17.10 9.19 -12.89
N ARG A 338 -17.36 9.25 -14.19
CA ARG A 338 -17.02 10.43 -15.01
C ARG A 338 -17.59 11.75 -14.47
N HIS A 339 -18.64 11.72 -13.66
CA HIS A 339 -19.35 12.90 -13.16
C HIS A 339 -19.30 13.08 -11.64
N ARG A 340 -18.67 12.16 -10.91
CA ARG A 340 -18.61 12.16 -9.45
C ARG A 340 -17.24 11.74 -8.97
N ASP A 341 -16.62 12.58 -8.14
CA ASP A 341 -15.38 12.24 -7.48
C ASP A 341 -15.63 11.30 -6.29
N GLY A 342 -15.24 10.03 -6.45
CA GLY A 342 -15.36 9.01 -5.40
C GLY A 342 -14.29 9.09 -4.31
N TYR A 343 -13.16 9.75 -4.57
CA TYR A 343 -12.01 9.81 -3.66
C TYR A 343 -12.06 11.02 -2.74
N ALA A 344 -12.69 12.13 -3.16
CA ALA A 344 -12.84 13.32 -2.33
C ALA A 344 -13.52 13.06 -0.97
N PRO A 345 -14.59 12.24 -0.85
CA PRO A 345 -15.14 11.85 0.45
C PRO A 345 -14.16 11.06 1.32
N ILE A 346 -13.38 10.15 0.72
CA ILE A 346 -12.37 9.36 1.44
C ILE A 346 -11.29 10.29 1.99
N ALA A 347 -10.74 11.18 1.15
CA ALA A 347 -9.73 12.15 1.56
C ALA A 347 -10.20 13.05 2.71
N ARG A 348 -11.47 13.51 2.68
CA ARG A 348 -12.06 14.29 3.80
C ARG A 348 -12.21 13.47 5.08
N MET A 349 -12.60 12.20 4.97
CA MET A 349 -12.70 11.30 6.12
C MET A 349 -11.33 11.08 6.77
N LEU A 350 -10.29 10.85 5.96
CA LEU A 350 -8.92 10.71 6.44
C LEU A 350 -8.39 12.01 7.07
N ALA A 351 -8.63 13.16 6.44
CA ALA A 351 -8.27 14.47 6.98
C ALA A 351 -8.90 14.72 8.36
N LYS A 352 -10.20 14.39 8.52
CA LYS A 352 -10.91 14.49 9.80
C LYS A 352 -10.25 13.65 10.91
N ARG A 353 -9.62 12.53 10.55
CA ARG A 353 -8.95 11.61 11.47
C ARG A 353 -7.44 11.83 11.60
N GLY A 354 -6.90 12.86 10.94
CA GLY A 354 -5.45 13.13 10.93
C GLY A 354 -4.63 11.99 10.32
N ALA A 355 -5.24 11.18 9.44
CA ALA A 355 -4.59 10.03 8.83
C ALA A 355 -4.07 10.37 7.42
N VAL A 356 -2.88 9.89 7.08
CA VAL A 356 -2.28 9.98 5.74
C VAL A 356 -3.02 9.06 4.78
N LEU A 357 -3.29 9.55 3.56
CA LEU A 357 -3.80 8.73 2.47
C LEU A 357 -2.62 8.04 1.80
N ASN A 358 -2.51 6.72 1.92
CA ASN A 358 -1.53 5.94 1.19
C ASN A 358 -2.18 5.31 -0.05
N PHE A 359 -1.62 5.57 -1.24
CA PHE A 359 -2.20 5.16 -2.51
C PHE A 359 -1.22 4.33 -3.35
N THR A 360 -1.71 3.32 -4.06
CA THR A 360 -0.87 2.45 -4.91
C THR A 360 -0.85 2.90 -6.38
N CYS A 361 -0.20 2.14 -7.25
CA CYS A 361 -0.06 2.38 -8.71
C CYS A 361 0.83 3.56 -9.12
N MET A 362 1.71 4.04 -8.23
CA MET A 362 2.56 5.21 -8.50
C MET A 362 3.58 5.00 -9.64
N GLU A 363 3.87 3.75 -9.99
CA GLU A 363 4.83 3.34 -11.01
C GLU A 363 4.21 3.13 -12.40
N MET A 364 2.88 3.05 -12.49
CA MET A 364 2.17 2.65 -13.70
C MET A 364 2.03 3.81 -14.69
N LYS A 365 2.06 3.48 -15.99
CA LYS A 365 1.76 4.38 -17.09
C LYS A 365 0.60 3.86 -17.93
N ASP A 366 -0.17 4.77 -18.53
CA ASP A 366 -1.30 4.44 -19.39
C ASP A 366 -0.84 3.65 -20.63
N GLU A 367 0.31 4.01 -21.21
CA GLU A 367 0.88 3.37 -22.41
C GLU A 367 1.29 1.90 -22.20
N GLN A 368 1.47 1.48 -20.93
CA GLN A 368 1.83 0.11 -20.58
C GLN A 368 0.60 -0.78 -20.38
N GLN A 369 -0.61 -0.20 -20.42
CA GLN A 369 -1.85 -0.92 -20.15
C GLN A 369 -2.50 -1.45 -21.43
N PRO A 370 -3.18 -2.61 -21.38
CA PRO A 370 -3.88 -3.12 -22.54
C PRO A 370 -5.09 -2.25 -22.90
N GLN A 371 -5.21 -1.87 -24.17
CA GLN A 371 -6.25 -0.94 -24.65
C GLN A 371 -7.68 -1.39 -24.29
N HIS A 372 -7.97 -2.69 -24.36
CA HIS A 372 -9.31 -3.21 -24.06
C HIS A 372 -9.71 -3.04 -22.59
N ALA A 373 -8.76 -2.92 -21.66
CA ALA A 373 -9.04 -2.71 -20.24
C ALA A 373 -9.52 -1.28 -19.93
N SER A 374 -9.35 -0.33 -20.86
CA SER A 374 -9.66 1.09 -20.66
C SER A 374 -9.03 1.65 -19.38
N CYS A 375 -7.76 1.30 -19.14
CA CYS A 375 -7.04 1.74 -17.97
C CYS A 375 -6.61 3.21 -18.07
N SER A 376 -6.53 3.90 -16.93
CA SER A 376 -5.78 5.15 -16.83
C SER A 376 -5.22 5.37 -15.42
N PRO A 377 -4.18 4.62 -15.02
CA PRO A 377 -3.51 4.83 -13.74
C PRO A 377 -2.99 6.26 -13.57
N GLU A 378 -2.54 6.93 -14.62
CA GLU A 378 -1.98 8.29 -14.51
C GLU A 378 -3.06 9.33 -14.18
N GLN A 379 -4.23 9.25 -14.82
CA GLN A 379 -5.35 10.14 -14.49
C GLN A 379 -5.92 9.83 -13.11
N LEU A 380 -5.99 8.55 -12.74
CA LEU A 380 -6.42 8.14 -11.41
C LEU A 380 -5.52 8.73 -10.31
N VAL A 381 -4.21 8.61 -10.43
CA VAL A 381 -3.25 9.21 -9.48
C VAL A 381 -3.40 10.74 -9.43
N GLN A 382 -3.60 11.40 -10.57
CA GLN A 382 -3.86 12.84 -10.60
C GLN A 382 -5.14 13.23 -9.87
N GLN A 383 -6.22 12.45 -10.03
CA GLN A 383 -7.49 12.67 -9.33
C GLN A 383 -7.32 12.51 -7.82
N VAL A 384 -6.70 11.42 -7.36
CA VAL A 384 -6.50 11.15 -5.93
C VAL A 384 -5.61 12.23 -5.30
N LYS A 385 -4.57 12.67 -6.01
CA LYS A 385 -3.76 13.82 -5.59
C LYS A 385 -4.61 15.08 -5.43
N ALA A 386 -5.47 15.40 -6.39
CA ALA A 386 -6.34 16.58 -6.33
C ALA A 386 -7.31 16.50 -5.13
N ALA A 387 -7.91 15.32 -4.90
CA ALA A 387 -8.77 15.06 -3.76
C ALA A 387 -8.03 15.21 -2.42
N ALA A 388 -6.81 14.66 -2.31
CA ALA A 388 -5.98 14.76 -1.11
C ALA A 388 -5.62 16.22 -0.80
N SER A 389 -5.13 16.95 -1.83
CA SER A 389 -4.78 18.37 -1.70
C SER A 389 -5.98 19.23 -1.32
N ALA A 390 -7.16 18.99 -1.92
CA ALA A 390 -8.38 19.74 -1.62
C ALA A 390 -8.89 19.48 -0.18
N ALA A 391 -8.66 18.28 0.37
CA ALA A 391 -9.02 17.94 1.74
C ALA A 391 -7.94 18.35 2.77
N GLY A 392 -6.74 18.74 2.32
CA GLY A 392 -5.61 19.04 3.19
C GLY A 392 -5.02 17.80 3.87
N VAL A 393 -5.16 16.62 3.27
CA VAL A 393 -4.57 15.36 3.76
C VAL A 393 -3.25 15.09 3.04
N GLU A 394 -2.26 14.62 3.79
CA GLU A 394 -1.00 14.17 3.21
C GLU A 394 -1.19 12.91 2.37
N LEU A 395 -0.43 12.80 1.28
CA LEU A 395 -0.46 11.68 0.35
C LEU A 395 0.87 10.91 0.44
N ALA A 396 0.80 9.62 0.69
CA ALA A 396 1.91 8.68 0.54
C ALA A 396 1.64 7.75 -0.66
N GLY A 397 2.70 7.09 -1.15
CA GLY A 397 2.61 6.27 -2.35
C GLY A 397 3.27 4.91 -2.24
N GLU A 398 2.75 3.95 -3.00
CA GLU A 398 3.32 2.61 -3.20
C GLU A 398 3.33 2.26 -4.69
N ASN A 399 4.27 1.41 -5.11
CA ASN A 399 4.11 0.70 -6.38
C ASN A 399 3.15 -0.48 -6.22
N ALA A 400 2.31 -0.71 -7.23
CA ALA A 400 1.35 -1.82 -7.23
C ALA A 400 2.01 -3.15 -7.58
N LEU A 401 2.96 -3.14 -8.52
CA LEU A 401 3.67 -4.33 -8.98
C LEU A 401 5.18 -4.19 -8.74
N GLU A 402 5.83 -5.32 -8.51
CA GLU A 402 7.28 -5.40 -8.38
C GLU A 402 7.98 -5.04 -9.70
N ARG A 403 8.84 -4.01 -9.68
CA ARG A 403 9.51 -3.45 -10.85
C ARG A 403 10.91 -2.99 -10.51
N TYR A 404 11.88 -3.26 -11.39
CA TYR A 404 13.30 -2.92 -11.19
C TYR A 404 13.88 -2.04 -12.31
N ASP A 405 13.05 -1.64 -13.27
CA ASP A 405 13.48 -0.92 -14.45
C ASP A 405 13.42 0.62 -14.28
N GLU A 406 14.32 1.32 -14.99
CA GLU A 406 14.43 2.79 -14.97
C GLU A 406 13.10 3.48 -15.30
N ALA A 407 12.26 2.89 -16.16
CA ALA A 407 10.99 3.50 -16.56
C ALA A 407 9.99 3.56 -15.38
N ALA A 408 9.86 2.48 -14.62
CA ALA A 408 9.04 2.44 -13.41
C ALA A 408 9.57 3.41 -12.34
N PHE A 409 10.88 3.37 -12.06
CA PHE A 409 11.48 4.27 -11.06
C PHE A 409 11.37 5.75 -11.44
N SER A 410 11.58 6.08 -12.72
CA SER A 410 11.43 7.46 -13.21
C SER A 410 9.98 7.95 -13.12
N GLN A 411 9.01 7.07 -13.38
CA GLN A 411 7.59 7.39 -13.19
C GLN A 411 7.31 7.69 -11.71
N VAL A 412 7.77 6.83 -10.79
CA VAL A 412 7.59 7.06 -9.34
C VAL A 412 8.19 8.39 -8.92
N VAL A 413 9.43 8.71 -9.34
CA VAL A 413 10.08 10.00 -8.99
C VAL A 413 9.28 11.19 -9.53
N SER A 414 8.79 11.10 -10.76
CA SER A 414 7.95 12.13 -11.39
C SER A 414 6.63 12.32 -10.62
N THR A 415 5.94 11.22 -10.33
CA THR A 415 4.69 11.19 -9.56
C THR A 415 4.92 11.74 -8.15
N ALA A 416 5.99 11.32 -7.48
CA ALA A 416 6.31 11.73 -6.12
C ALA A 416 6.52 13.23 -6.00
N ARG A 417 7.31 13.80 -6.93
CA ARG A 417 7.52 15.24 -7.02
C ARG A 417 6.23 15.97 -7.39
N GLY A 418 5.55 15.50 -8.42
CA GLY A 418 4.33 16.11 -8.93
C GLY A 418 3.25 16.16 -7.86
N ALA A 419 3.10 15.09 -7.07
CA ALA A 419 2.10 14.95 -6.02
C ALA A 419 2.50 15.58 -4.68
N GLY A 420 3.79 15.79 -4.44
CA GLY A 420 4.29 16.22 -3.13
C GLY A 420 4.10 15.13 -2.08
N LEU A 421 4.53 13.90 -2.41
CA LEU A 421 4.34 12.76 -1.51
C LEU A 421 5.08 12.95 -0.19
N ALA A 422 4.42 12.62 0.91
CA ALA A 422 5.00 12.60 2.25
C ALA A 422 6.01 11.45 2.42
N ALA A 423 5.74 10.31 1.78
CA ALA A 423 6.62 9.15 1.73
C ALA A 423 6.29 8.27 0.52
N PHE A 424 7.26 7.43 0.12
CA PHE A 424 7.04 6.35 -0.83
C PHE A 424 7.52 5.01 -0.26
N THR A 425 6.70 3.97 -0.37
CA THR A 425 7.03 2.63 0.11
C THR A 425 7.14 1.65 -1.05
N TYR A 426 8.33 1.08 -1.23
CA TYR A 426 8.65 0.16 -2.32
C TYR A 426 8.24 -1.29 -2.00
N LEU A 427 7.47 -1.90 -2.90
CA LEU A 427 7.07 -3.31 -2.92
C LEU A 427 8.01 -4.10 -3.83
N ARG A 428 8.79 -5.07 -3.34
CA ARG A 428 9.05 -5.48 -1.94
C ARG A 428 10.51 -5.90 -1.81
N MET A 429 11.02 -5.95 -0.57
CA MET A 429 12.30 -6.61 -0.27
C MET A 429 12.21 -8.11 -0.54
N ASN A 430 12.99 -8.59 -1.50
CA ASN A 430 13.20 -10.01 -1.74
C ASN A 430 14.61 -10.26 -2.28
N LYS A 431 14.89 -11.48 -2.75
CA LYS A 431 16.20 -11.81 -3.31
C LYS A 431 16.53 -10.99 -4.56
N ALA A 432 15.58 -10.83 -5.47
CA ALA A 432 15.79 -10.16 -6.75
C ALA A 432 16.11 -8.67 -6.59
N LEU A 433 15.59 -7.99 -5.56
CA LEU A 433 16.00 -6.62 -5.22
C LEU A 433 17.51 -6.48 -4.97
N PHE A 434 18.14 -7.50 -4.38
CA PHE A 434 19.57 -7.48 -4.06
C PHE A 434 20.46 -8.07 -5.17
N ASP A 435 19.89 -8.44 -6.31
CA ASP A 435 20.69 -8.81 -7.49
C ASP A 435 21.44 -7.58 -8.01
N GLY A 436 22.67 -7.77 -8.51
CA GLY A 436 23.64 -6.67 -8.71
C GLY A 436 23.12 -5.49 -9.54
N ASP A 437 22.44 -5.76 -10.66
CA ASP A 437 21.90 -4.69 -11.53
C ASP A 437 20.68 -4.02 -10.88
N ASN A 438 19.73 -4.81 -10.38
CA ASN A 438 18.52 -4.32 -9.70
C ASN A 438 18.86 -3.45 -8.48
N TRP A 439 19.86 -3.87 -7.70
CA TRP A 439 20.32 -3.12 -6.54
C TRP A 439 20.93 -1.77 -6.93
N ARG A 440 21.70 -1.71 -8.03
CA ARG A 440 22.25 -0.43 -8.52
C ARG A 440 21.15 0.52 -8.99
N GLU A 441 20.14 0.01 -9.69
CA GLU A 441 18.98 0.80 -10.12
C GLU A 441 18.19 1.29 -8.90
N PHE A 442 17.94 0.41 -7.93
CA PHE A 442 17.24 0.77 -6.69
C PHE A 442 17.98 1.85 -5.88
N VAL A 443 19.31 1.71 -5.71
CA VAL A 443 20.11 2.74 -5.01
C VAL A 443 20.06 4.07 -5.76
N SER A 444 20.08 4.06 -7.09
CA SER A 444 19.97 5.27 -7.91
C SER A 444 18.58 5.91 -7.77
N PHE A 445 17.53 5.10 -7.71
CA PHE A 445 16.17 5.52 -7.42
C PHE A 445 16.05 6.19 -6.04
N VAL A 446 16.58 5.56 -4.97
CA VAL A 446 16.53 6.12 -3.60
C VAL A 446 17.23 7.48 -3.54
N ARG A 447 18.38 7.63 -4.22
CA ARG A 447 19.08 8.92 -4.33
C ARG A 447 18.24 9.95 -5.08
N ALA A 448 17.64 9.57 -6.21
CA ALA A 448 16.78 10.47 -6.97
C ALA A 448 15.57 10.95 -6.14
N MET A 449 14.97 10.09 -5.31
CA MET A 449 13.90 10.47 -4.39
C MET A 449 14.37 11.46 -3.32
N ALA A 450 15.56 11.26 -2.76
CA ALA A 450 16.16 12.15 -1.76
C ALA A 450 16.53 13.53 -2.33
N ASP A 451 17.01 13.59 -3.57
CA ASP A 451 17.41 14.83 -4.25
C ASP A 451 16.21 15.59 -4.86
N GLY A 452 14.98 15.14 -4.59
CA GLY A 452 13.77 15.67 -5.20
C GLY A 452 13.75 15.49 -6.72
N GLY A 453 14.49 14.50 -7.25
CA GLY A 453 14.61 14.10 -8.65
C GLY A 453 15.57 14.95 -9.51
N ALA A 454 16.40 15.79 -8.90
CA ALA A 454 17.45 16.48 -9.64
C ALA A 454 18.58 15.47 -9.91
N ARG A 455 18.81 15.09 -11.17
CA ARG A 455 20.10 14.48 -11.51
C ARG A 455 21.17 15.52 -11.18
N PRO A 456 22.20 15.22 -10.37
CA PRO A 456 23.31 16.15 -10.22
C PRO A 456 23.88 16.38 -11.61
N ALA A 457 23.81 17.62 -12.09
CA ALA A 457 24.56 18.01 -13.27
C ALA A 457 26.02 17.71 -12.96
N LEU A 458 26.66 16.87 -13.76
CA LEU A 458 28.10 16.61 -13.62
C LEU A 458 28.82 17.96 -13.51
N PRO A 459 29.69 18.15 -12.51
CA PRO A 459 30.43 19.38 -12.38
C PRO A 459 31.16 19.68 -13.69
N ARG A 460 31.15 20.95 -14.11
CA ARG A 460 31.75 21.41 -15.38
C ARG A 460 33.23 21.02 -15.54
N CYS A 461 33.91 20.61 -14.47
CA CYS A 461 35.29 20.10 -14.50
C CYS A 461 35.44 18.75 -15.22
N ASP A 462 34.38 17.95 -15.36
CA ASP A 462 34.45 16.66 -16.08
C ASP A 462 34.10 16.79 -17.58
N THR A 463 33.85 18.02 -18.07
CA THR A 463 33.69 18.32 -19.50
C THR A 463 34.92 18.97 -20.13
N GLY A 464 35.97 19.18 -19.34
CA GLY A 464 37.28 19.62 -19.83
C GLY A 464 38.08 18.42 -20.31
N HIS A 465 38.45 18.41 -21.59
CA HIS A 465 39.41 17.48 -22.14
C HIS A 465 40.67 17.43 -21.25
N SER A 466 40.99 16.27 -20.68
CA SER A 466 42.31 16.04 -20.11
C SER A 466 43.27 15.75 -21.27
N ASP A 467 44.27 16.62 -21.49
CA ASP A 467 45.41 16.35 -22.38
C ASP A 467 46.36 15.31 -21.77
N LEU A 468 45.84 14.10 -21.52
CA LEU A 468 46.61 12.97 -21.07
C LEU A 468 47.09 12.19 -22.29
N TYR A 469 48.31 12.50 -22.71
CA TYR A 469 49.07 11.77 -23.71
C TYR A 469 49.40 10.36 -23.18
N VAL A 470 48.80 9.33 -23.76
CA VAL A 470 49.16 7.93 -23.50
C VAL A 470 50.11 7.47 -24.61
N GLY A 471 51.40 7.39 -24.29
CA GLY A 471 52.43 6.86 -25.18
C GLY A 471 52.27 5.35 -25.35
N PHE A 472 52.03 4.91 -26.58
CA PHE A 472 52.08 3.50 -26.97
C PHE A 472 53.55 3.04 -27.07
N LEU A 473 53.91 1.97 -26.37
CA LEU A 473 55.17 1.27 -26.54
C LEU A 473 55.04 0.30 -27.72
N ASP A 474 55.69 0.63 -28.84
CA ASP A 474 55.93 -0.26 -29.96
C ASP A 474 57.07 -1.24 -29.62
N ALA A 475 56.77 -2.54 -29.65
CA ALA A 475 57.79 -3.59 -29.73
C ALA A 475 57.37 -4.65 -30.77
N ALA A 476 57.96 -4.51 -31.96
CA ALA A 476 58.32 -5.52 -32.95
C ALA A 476 57.21 -6.36 -33.63
N LYS A 477 56.92 -5.93 -34.87
CA LYS A 477 56.56 -6.78 -36.01
C LYS A 477 57.75 -7.66 -36.44
N GLU A 478 57.45 -8.89 -36.86
CA GLU A 478 57.95 -9.65 -38.03
C GLU A 478 57.77 -11.15 -37.72
N ARG A 479 57.07 -11.99 -38.51
CA ARG A 479 57.30 -12.28 -39.93
C ARG A 479 56.05 -12.86 -40.62
N LYS A 480 56.03 -12.65 -41.94
CA LYS A 480 55.08 -13.03 -42.99
C LYS A 480 54.87 -14.54 -43.18
N ALA A 481 53.70 -14.91 -43.70
CA ALA A 481 53.48 -16.07 -44.57
C ALA A 481 52.81 -15.61 -45.88
N PRO A 482 53.15 -16.15 -47.07
CA PRO A 482 52.68 -15.67 -48.37
C PRO A 482 51.39 -16.36 -48.85
N GLU A 483 50.63 -15.65 -49.69
CA GLU A 483 49.46 -16.13 -50.44
C GLU A 483 49.83 -17.10 -51.57
N ALA A 484 48.91 -18.01 -51.90
CA ALA A 484 48.77 -18.58 -53.24
C ALA A 484 47.29 -18.92 -53.54
N GLU A 485 46.86 -18.51 -54.73
CA GLU A 485 45.54 -18.65 -55.35
C GLU A 485 45.09 -20.09 -55.62
N GLY A 486 43.80 -20.28 -55.90
CA GLY A 486 43.38 -21.18 -56.98
C GLY A 486 42.22 -22.14 -56.72
N ALA A 487 41.03 -21.73 -57.19
CA ALA A 487 40.02 -22.50 -57.94
C ALA A 487 39.52 -23.91 -57.48
N ALA A 488 38.23 -23.91 -57.13
CA ALA A 488 37.13 -24.65 -57.81
C ALA A 488 37.12 -26.20 -57.91
N THR A 489 36.09 -26.77 -57.27
CA THR A 489 35.18 -27.87 -57.69
C THR A 489 35.65 -29.33 -57.90
N ALA A 490 34.85 -30.20 -57.25
CA ALA A 490 34.20 -31.42 -57.76
C ALA A 490 34.83 -32.82 -57.53
N VAL A 491 34.07 -33.60 -56.74
CA VAL A 491 33.60 -35.00 -56.97
C VAL A 491 34.66 -36.11 -57.07
N ALA A 492 34.59 -37.08 -56.14
CA ALA A 492 34.24 -38.49 -56.41
C ALA A 492 34.66 -39.44 -55.27
N LEU A 493 33.73 -40.34 -54.94
CA LEU A 493 33.81 -41.59 -54.14
C LEU A 493 33.55 -41.50 -52.64
#